data_AF-A0A1F3BEY1-F1
#
_entry.id   AF-A0A1F3BEY1-F1
#
_cell.length_a   1.000
_cell.length_b   1.000
_cell.length_c   1.000
_cell.angle_alpha   90.00
_cell.angle_beta   90.00
_cell.angle_gamma   90.00
#
_symmetry.space_group_name_H-M   'P 1'
#
loop_
_entity.id
_entity.type
_entity.pdbx_description
1 polymer ?
#
loop_
_entity_poly.entity_id
_entity_poly.type
_entity_poly.pdbx_seq_one_letter_code
_entity_poly.pdbx_strand_id
1 'polypeptide(L)'
;QDTTTAIDSLGNIVTINLLKGKFKQHENNPKREDGTIYLYCPPLQVDSEMENLINILDDLEKKQVKPIIIASWFHHAFTQIHPFQDGNGRIARLLASLILIKHKLFPFTVRGKEKKKYIDSLELADNRKPQSLIDFFCEVEKRNIEEALNQNFQFAYSKTSFTDVADVFSKKLESWKQKTLKSKTELFEINRNKIFEICNFFLNELKQNLIEKLKGNAEIFIETCSPNNVEKRTNYTIQISEYAKTHNYFFNRTMPRGWFRFVIKLSKERQYQLIISIHHFGYDDSTIAIGAFLDFIEPMILEVENKRISVKRKKNIIAKLPFEIAPLTVSLDVKINDLENEIKSFLQDTVTLTLAQIASEIN
;
A
#
# COMPACT_ATOMS: atom_id res chain seq x y z
N GLN A 1 -1.66 51.37 32.13
CA GLN A 1 -1.29 52.74 31.73
C GLN A 1 -2.25 53.68 32.43
N ASP A 2 -1.71 54.61 33.23
CA ASP A 2 -2.50 55.50 34.08
C ASP A 2 -2.47 56.95 33.59
N THR A 3 -1.56 57.27 32.67
CA THR A 3 -1.37 58.59 32.09
C THR A 3 -1.27 58.54 30.56
N THR A 4 -1.51 59.67 29.91
CA THR A 4 -1.33 59.88 28.47
C THR A 4 -0.73 61.25 28.18
N THR A 5 -0.13 61.42 27.00
CA THR A 5 0.37 62.71 26.53
C THR A 5 -0.77 63.55 25.95
N ALA A 6 -0.80 64.82 26.29
CA ALA A 6 -1.71 65.83 25.75
C ALA A 6 -0.93 67.09 25.39
N ILE A 7 -1.55 67.98 24.61
CA ILE A 7 -0.98 69.29 24.27
C ILE A 7 -1.79 70.33 25.04
N ASP A 8 -1.11 71.17 25.82
CA ASP A 8 -1.76 72.27 26.56
C ASP A 8 -2.15 73.43 25.62
N SER A 9 -2.84 74.44 26.14
CA SER A 9 -3.25 75.64 25.39
C SER A 9 -2.09 76.48 24.85
N LEU A 10 -0.85 76.21 25.30
CA LEU A 10 0.38 76.87 24.88
C LEU A 10 1.19 76.02 23.87
N GLY A 11 0.70 74.83 23.52
CA GLY A 11 1.36 73.94 22.57
C GLY A 11 2.40 73.00 23.18
N ASN A 12 2.55 72.95 24.51
CA ASN A 12 3.52 72.08 25.18
C ASN A 12 2.95 70.67 25.38
N ILE A 13 3.82 69.66 25.28
CA ILE A 13 3.46 68.27 25.60
C ILE A 13 3.42 68.10 27.12
N VAL A 14 2.24 67.81 27.66
CA VAL A 14 2.00 67.58 29.08
C VAL A 14 1.51 66.15 29.32
N THR A 15 1.84 65.58 30.48
CA THR A 15 1.34 64.26 30.89
C THR A 15 0.09 64.45 31.74
N ILE A 16 -1.05 63.92 31.29
CA ILE A 16 -2.32 64.01 31.99
C ILE A 16 -2.79 62.62 32.45
N ASN A 17 -3.65 62.58 33.47
CA ASN A 17 -4.30 61.35 33.89
C ASN A 17 -5.24 60.83 32.80
N LEU A 18 -5.16 59.52 32.53
CA LEU A 18 -5.99 58.88 31.52
C LEU A 18 -7.41 58.66 32.06
N LEU A 19 -8.40 59.22 31.37
CA LEU A 19 -9.82 58.99 31.67
C LEU A 19 -10.28 57.63 31.13
N LYS A 20 -10.11 56.58 31.95
CA LYS A 20 -10.51 55.21 31.58
C LYS A 20 -12.03 55.10 31.50
N GLY A 21 -12.55 54.60 30.37
CA GLY A 21 -13.97 54.34 30.16
C GLY A 21 -14.83 55.58 29.94
N LYS A 22 -14.22 56.77 29.80
CA LYS A 22 -14.94 58.02 29.49
C LYS A 22 -14.47 58.57 28.15
N PHE A 23 -15.39 59.20 27.42
CA PHE A 23 -15.04 59.91 26.19
C PHE A 23 -14.14 61.11 26.47
N LYS A 24 -13.43 61.54 25.42
CA LYS A 24 -12.55 62.69 25.45
C LYS A 24 -13.34 63.95 25.81
N GLN A 25 -12.77 64.77 26.68
CA GLN A 25 -13.31 66.09 27.05
C GLN A 25 -12.67 67.22 26.23
N HIS A 26 -11.53 66.92 25.59
CA HIS A 26 -10.74 67.85 24.78
C HIS A 26 -10.36 67.20 23.46
N GLU A 27 -9.96 68.02 22.49
CA GLU A 27 -9.48 67.56 21.18
C GLU A 27 -8.24 66.66 21.33
N ASN A 28 -8.17 65.61 20.52
CA ASN A 28 -7.06 64.64 20.48
C ASN A 28 -6.54 64.45 19.05
N ASN A 29 -6.55 65.54 18.29
CA ASN A 29 -6.19 65.60 16.88
C ASN A 29 -4.68 65.54 16.67
N PRO A 30 -4.14 64.52 15.98
CA PRO A 30 -2.71 64.39 15.81
C PRO A 30 -2.19 65.37 14.75
N LYS A 31 -0.97 65.85 14.98
CA LYS A 31 -0.21 66.63 14.00
C LYS A 31 0.61 65.67 13.11
N ARG A 32 0.46 65.80 11.79
CA ARG A 32 1.21 65.04 10.79
C ARG A 32 2.61 65.62 10.58
N GLU A 33 3.48 64.86 9.93
CA GLU A 33 4.86 65.26 9.63
C GLU A 33 4.94 66.51 8.73
N ASP A 34 3.95 66.70 7.86
CA ASP A 34 3.78 67.88 7.00
C ASP A 34 3.26 69.12 7.75
N GLY A 35 3.03 69.01 9.05
CA GLY A 35 2.55 70.08 9.91
C GLY A 35 1.02 70.23 9.93
N THR A 36 0.29 69.49 9.10
CA THR A 36 -1.17 69.51 9.08
C THR A 36 -1.77 68.80 10.30
N ILE A 37 -2.97 69.21 10.72
CA ILE A 37 -3.71 68.58 11.84
C ILE A 37 -4.78 67.67 11.26
N TYR A 38 -4.78 66.40 11.63
CA TYR A 38 -5.86 65.48 11.30
C TYR A 38 -7.01 65.64 12.29
N LEU A 39 -8.17 66.08 11.80
CA LEU A 39 -9.32 66.37 12.66
C LEU A 39 -10.20 65.12 12.83
N TYR A 40 -10.38 64.70 14.07
CA TYR A 40 -11.38 63.71 14.48
C TYR A 40 -12.69 64.39 14.93
N CYS A 41 -13.68 63.57 15.32
CA CYS A 41 -14.96 64.07 15.84
C CYS A 41 -14.78 64.99 17.06
N PRO A 42 -15.35 66.20 17.11
CA PRO A 42 -15.28 67.08 18.27
C PRO A 42 -15.84 66.42 19.54
N PRO A 43 -15.26 66.66 20.74
CA PRO A 43 -15.71 66.07 22.01
C PRO A 43 -17.23 66.14 22.25
N LEU A 44 -17.85 67.28 21.90
CA LEU A 44 -19.28 67.52 22.10
C LEU A 44 -20.19 66.61 21.24
N GLN A 45 -19.66 66.06 20.15
CA GLN A 45 -20.40 65.21 19.20
C GLN A 45 -20.10 63.73 19.38
N VAL A 46 -19.13 63.35 20.23
CA VAL A 46 -18.70 61.96 20.38
C VAL A 46 -19.87 61.07 20.83
N ASP A 47 -20.66 61.51 21.80
CA ASP A 47 -21.82 60.73 22.29
C ASP A 47 -22.80 60.41 21.15
N SER A 48 -23.22 61.43 20.39
CA SER A 48 -24.18 61.25 19.29
C SER A 48 -23.61 60.44 18.12
N GLU A 49 -22.33 60.63 17.78
CA GLU A 49 -21.69 59.88 16.71
C GLU A 49 -21.47 58.41 17.08
N MET A 50 -21.20 58.11 18.35
CA MET A 50 -21.13 56.73 18.83
C MET A 50 -22.50 56.05 18.77
N GLU A 51 -23.59 56.75 19.13
CA GLU A 51 -24.95 56.22 18.97
C GLU A 51 -25.29 55.97 17.49
N ASN A 52 -24.96 56.93 16.62
CA ASN A 52 -25.13 56.80 15.17
C ASN A 52 -24.34 55.60 14.60
N LEU A 53 -23.10 55.40 15.05
CA LEU A 53 -22.26 54.27 14.65
C LEU A 53 -22.94 52.93 14.95
N ILE A 54 -23.55 52.79 16.14
CA ILE A 54 -24.27 51.56 16.54
C ILE A 54 -25.55 51.39 15.70
N ASN A 55 -26.30 52.46 15.47
CA ASN A 55 -27.51 52.40 14.63
C ASN A 55 -27.20 51.94 13.21
N ILE A 56 -26.08 52.41 12.62
CA ILE A 56 -25.65 51.98 11.29
C ILE A 56 -25.18 50.52 11.32
N LEU A 57 -24.46 50.08 12.36
CA LEU A 57 -24.09 48.68 12.52
C LEU A 57 -25.33 47.78 12.48
N ASP A 58 -26.37 48.11 13.25
CA ASP A 58 -27.63 47.35 13.28
C ASP A 58 -28.34 47.32 11.92
N ASP A 59 -28.33 48.43 11.18
CA ASP A 59 -28.88 48.50 9.82
C ASP A 59 -28.10 47.63 8.82
N LEU A 60 -26.76 47.65 8.88
CA LEU A 60 -25.90 46.81 8.06
C LEU A 60 -26.11 45.32 8.36
N GLU A 61 -26.28 44.95 9.63
CA GLU A 61 -26.63 43.58 10.03
C GLU A 61 -28.00 43.16 9.48
N LYS A 62 -29.03 44.02 9.59
CA LYS A 62 -30.37 43.76 9.03
C LYS A 62 -30.34 43.59 7.51
N LYS A 63 -29.51 44.36 6.82
CA LYS A 63 -29.29 44.27 5.36
C LYS A 63 -28.45 43.07 4.94
N GLN A 64 -27.98 42.25 5.89
CA GLN A 64 -27.15 41.07 5.63
C GLN A 64 -25.87 41.41 4.84
N VAL A 65 -25.29 42.58 5.11
CA VAL A 65 -23.98 42.93 4.54
C VAL A 65 -22.94 41.93 5.05
N LYS A 66 -21.96 41.58 4.21
CA LYS A 66 -20.94 40.59 4.56
C LYS A 66 -20.22 40.99 5.86
N PRO A 67 -20.07 40.10 6.86
CA PRO A 67 -19.48 40.43 8.15
C PRO A 67 -18.10 41.08 8.09
N ILE A 68 -17.27 40.69 7.11
CA ILE A 68 -15.94 41.25 6.92
C ILE A 68 -15.96 42.73 6.47
N ILE A 69 -16.98 43.10 5.68
CA ILE A 69 -17.20 44.49 5.26
C ILE A 69 -17.71 45.29 6.45
N ILE A 70 -18.65 44.75 7.23
CA ILE A 70 -19.15 45.38 8.45
C ILE A 70 -18.00 45.65 9.43
N ALA A 71 -17.16 44.64 9.70
CA ALA A 71 -16.06 44.75 10.65
C ALA A 71 -14.99 45.76 10.22
N SER A 72 -14.60 45.76 8.93
CA SER A 72 -13.62 46.71 8.39
C SER A 72 -14.14 48.14 8.35
N TRP A 73 -15.41 48.33 7.99
CA TRP A 73 -16.06 49.64 8.05
C TRP A 73 -16.19 50.14 9.49
N PHE A 74 -16.70 49.31 10.41
CA PHE A 74 -16.89 49.70 11.81
C PHE A 74 -15.56 50.07 12.46
N HIS A 75 -14.51 49.28 12.19
CA HIS A 75 -13.15 49.59 12.61
C HIS A 75 -12.73 50.99 12.16
N HIS A 76 -12.87 51.30 10.87
CA HIS A 76 -12.49 52.59 10.30
C HIS A 76 -13.34 53.73 10.89
N ALA A 77 -14.66 53.60 10.87
CA ALA A 77 -15.59 54.61 11.39
C ALA A 77 -15.33 54.93 12.87
N PHE A 78 -15.11 53.92 13.71
CA PHE A 78 -14.73 54.13 15.11
C PHE A 78 -13.40 54.89 15.24
N THR A 79 -12.41 54.58 14.40
CA THR A 79 -11.12 55.32 14.43
C THR A 79 -11.25 56.77 13.96
N GLN A 80 -12.24 57.11 13.14
CA GLN A 80 -12.56 58.48 12.74
C GLN A 80 -13.26 59.28 13.84
N ILE A 81 -14.13 58.64 14.63
CA ILE A 81 -14.72 59.27 15.81
C ILE A 81 -13.65 59.53 16.86
N HIS A 82 -12.73 58.58 17.05
CA HIS A 82 -11.60 58.66 17.98
C HIS A 82 -12.03 59.07 19.42
N PRO A 83 -12.98 58.32 20.02
CA PRO A 83 -13.75 58.79 21.18
C PRO A 83 -12.96 58.89 22.48
N PHE A 84 -11.85 58.16 22.64
CA PHE A 84 -11.07 58.10 23.87
C PHE A 84 -9.78 58.91 23.78
N GLN A 85 -9.20 59.29 24.92
CA GLN A 85 -7.92 60.03 24.94
C GLN A 85 -6.74 59.20 24.41
N ASP A 86 -6.73 57.90 24.68
CA ASP A 86 -5.76 56.94 24.16
C ASP A 86 -6.44 55.56 24.05
N GLY A 87 -5.84 54.67 23.26
CA GLY A 87 -6.29 53.29 23.12
C GLY A 87 -7.28 53.06 21.99
N ASN A 88 -7.66 54.10 21.23
CA ASN A 88 -8.64 53.98 20.14
C ASN A 88 -8.28 52.89 19.14
N GLY A 89 -7.03 52.80 18.69
CA GLY A 89 -6.60 51.74 17.77
C GLY A 89 -6.67 50.33 18.37
N ARG A 90 -6.46 50.19 19.70
CA ARG A 90 -6.60 48.89 20.40
C ARG A 90 -8.07 48.49 20.49
N ILE A 91 -8.93 49.45 20.85
CA ILE A 91 -10.38 49.25 20.97
C ILE A 91 -11.00 48.98 19.60
N ALA A 92 -10.61 49.71 18.55
CA ALA A 92 -11.09 49.50 17.19
C ALA A 92 -10.86 48.05 16.72
N ARG A 93 -9.64 47.52 16.91
CA ARG A 93 -9.33 46.13 16.56
C ARG A 93 -10.09 45.11 17.41
N LEU A 94 -10.29 45.41 18.70
CA LEU A 94 -11.06 44.56 19.59
C LEU A 94 -12.54 44.50 19.16
N LEU A 95 -13.15 45.64 18.87
CA LEU A 95 -14.54 45.74 18.43
C LEU A 95 -14.74 45.09 17.05
N ALA A 96 -13.81 45.31 16.11
CA ALA A 96 -13.82 44.62 14.82
C ALA A 96 -13.73 43.10 15.00
N SER A 97 -12.86 42.63 15.90
CA SER A 97 -12.76 41.21 16.25
C SER A 97 -14.05 40.67 16.87
N LEU A 98 -14.72 41.45 17.72
CA LEU A 98 -15.99 41.05 18.33
C LEU A 98 -17.07 40.84 17.25
N ILE A 99 -17.17 41.74 16.27
CA ILE A 99 -18.07 41.59 15.12
C ILE A 99 -17.75 40.31 14.35
N LEU A 100 -16.47 40.06 14.02
CA LEU A 100 -16.06 38.85 13.31
C LEU A 100 -16.40 37.56 14.09
N ILE A 101 -16.10 37.53 15.39
CA ILE A 101 -16.37 36.37 16.27
C ILE A 101 -17.88 36.10 16.37
N LYS A 102 -18.72 37.14 16.50
CA LYS A 102 -20.19 37.00 16.48
C LYS A 102 -20.69 36.28 15.22
N HIS A 103 -19.97 36.45 14.10
CA HIS A 103 -20.24 35.79 12.82
C HIS A 103 -19.40 34.53 12.56
N LYS A 104 -18.78 33.93 13.59
CA LYS A 104 -17.96 32.71 13.50
C LYS A 104 -16.72 32.84 12.60
N LEU A 105 -16.19 34.05 12.49
CA LEU A 105 -14.92 34.34 11.82
C LEU A 105 -13.79 34.50 12.84
N PHE A 106 -12.55 34.49 12.37
CA PHE A 106 -11.39 34.63 13.24
C PHE A 106 -11.25 36.07 13.77
N PRO A 107 -10.59 36.29 14.92
CA PRO A 107 -10.31 37.63 15.41
C PRO A 107 -9.33 38.38 14.50
N PHE A 108 -9.56 39.69 14.36
CA PHE A 108 -8.71 40.54 13.55
C PHE A 108 -7.39 40.82 14.28
N THR A 109 -6.28 40.34 13.71
CA THR A 109 -4.94 40.49 14.27
C THR A 109 -3.98 41.12 13.27
N VAL A 110 -3.33 42.21 13.68
CA VAL A 110 -2.31 42.91 12.87
C VAL A 110 -0.93 42.54 13.39
N ARG A 111 -0.11 41.88 12.57
CA ARG A 111 1.27 41.51 12.94
C ARG A 111 2.21 42.70 12.83
N GLY A 112 3.32 42.69 13.57
CA GLY A 112 4.33 43.76 13.52
C GLY A 112 4.80 44.06 12.09
N LYS A 113 5.04 43.02 11.27
CA LYS A 113 5.43 43.14 9.86
C LYS A 113 4.33 43.73 8.95
N GLU A 114 3.08 43.62 9.35
CA GLU A 114 1.90 44.08 8.58
C GLU A 114 1.51 45.51 8.95
N LYS A 115 2.11 46.09 10.01
CA LYS A 115 1.75 47.40 10.56
C LYS A 115 1.73 48.49 9.50
N LYS A 116 2.75 48.56 8.63
CA LYS A 116 2.82 49.57 7.57
C LYS A 116 1.63 49.45 6.62
N LYS A 117 1.41 48.27 6.05
CA LYS A 117 0.28 48.00 5.14
C LYS A 117 -1.07 48.33 5.77
N TYR A 118 -1.25 48.00 7.05
CA TYR A 118 -2.45 48.33 7.80
C TYR A 118 -2.67 49.85 7.91
N ILE A 119 -1.63 50.63 8.25
CA ILE A 119 -1.72 52.10 8.31
C ILE A 119 -1.99 52.68 6.92
N ASP A 120 -1.25 52.25 5.89
CA ASP A 120 -1.45 52.70 4.51
C ASP A 120 -2.89 52.44 4.04
N SER A 121 -3.49 51.31 4.43
CA SER A 121 -4.87 50.96 4.10
C SER A 121 -5.91 51.84 4.79
N LEU A 122 -5.63 52.32 6.01
CA LEU A 122 -6.47 53.30 6.72
C LEU A 122 -6.39 54.67 6.07
N GLU A 123 -5.20 55.13 5.69
CA GLU A 123 -5.02 56.41 4.98
C GLU A 123 -5.74 56.42 3.63
N LEU A 124 -5.75 55.30 2.92
CA LEU A 124 -6.55 55.15 1.70
C LEU A 124 -8.05 55.20 2.00
N ALA A 125 -8.50 54.57 3.09
CA ALA A 125 -9.90 54.62 3.52
C ALA A 125 -10.33 56.05 3.91
N ASP A 126 -9.48 56.83 4.58
CA ASP A 126 -9.70 58.25 4.88
C ASP A 126 -9.94 59.06 3.59
N ASN A 127 -9.23 58.71 2.52
CA ASN A 127 -9.37 59.29 1.19
C ASN A 127 -10.50 58.67 0.35
N ARG A 128 -11.51 58.09 1.00
CA ARG A 128 -12.69 57.46 0.37
C ARG A 128 -12.36 56.27 -0.54
N LYS A 129 -11.23 55.59 -0.32
CA LYS A 129 -10.82 54.37 -1.02
C LYS A 129 -10.73 53.19 -0.03
N PRO A 130 -11.86 52.70 0.52
CA PRO A 130 -11.86 51.72 1.61
C PRO A 130 -11.48 50.30 1.16
N GLN A 131 -11.43 50.02 -0.15
CA GLN A 131 -11.21 48.68 -0.69
C GLN A 131 -9.93 48.04 -0.14
N SER A 132 -8.83 48.79 -0.06
CA SER A 132 -7.56 48.27 0.46
C SER A 132 -7.63 47.85 1.93
N LEU A 133 -8.48 48.49 2.73
CA LEU A 133 -8.73 48.09 4.11
C LEU A 133 -9.55 46.79 4.17
N ILE A 134 -10.58 46.67 3.33
CA ILE A 134 -11.37 45.43 3.21
C ILE A 134 -10.47 44.27 2.79
N ASP A 135 -9.62 44.49 1.78
CA ASP A 135 -8.69 43.48 1.29
C ASP A 135 -7.70 43.05 2.39
N PHE A 136 -7.22 43.99 3.20
CA PHE A 136 -6.37 43.67 4.34
C PHE A 136 -7.09 42.80 5.38
N PHE A 137 -8.36 43.06 5.68
CA PHE A 137 -9.17 42.19 6.53
C PHE A 137 -9.33 40.78 5.94
N CYS A 138 -9.58 40.67 4.63
CA CYS A 138 -9.67 39.39 3.92
C CYS A 138 -8.34 38.60 4.00
N GLU A 139 -7.21 39.27 3.85
CA GLU A 139 -5.89 38.63 3.98
C GLU A 139 -5.63 38.12 5.39
N VAL A 140 -6.00 38.89 6.42
CA VAL A 140 -5.89 38.47 7.83
C VAL A 140 -6.74 37.23 8.07
N GLU A 141 -7.99 37.19 7.59
CA GLU A 141 -8.86 36.01 7.71
C GLU A 141 -8.29 34.80 6.98
N LYS A 142 -7.86 34.98 5.73
CA LYS A 142 -7.22 33.90 4.95
C LYS A 142 -6.03 33.32 5.71
N ARG A 143 -5.14 34.18 6.22
CA ARG A 143 -3.98 33.78 7.01
C ARG A 143 -4.37 33.01 8.27
N ASN A 144 -5.37 33.48 9.01
CA ASN A 144 -5.84 32.82 10.22
C ASN A 144 -6.43 31.43 9.92
N ILE A 145 -7.18 31.29 8.82
CA ILE A 145 -7.73 30.00 8.35
C ILE A 145 -6.59 29.04 7.98
N GLU A 146 -5.63 29.51 7.19
CA GLU A 146 -4.45 28.71 6.79
C GLU A 146 -3.68 28.21 8.01
N GLU A 147 -3.47 29.07 9.02
CA GLU A 147 -2.79 28.68 10.25
C GLU A 147 -3.58 27.67 11.08
N ALA A 148 -4.90 27.86 11.22
CA ALA A 148 -5.74 26.91 11.94
C ALA A 148 -5.77 25.52 11.26
N LEU A 149 -5.84 25.49 9.92
CA LEU A 149 -5.76 24.25 9.15
C LEU A 149 -4.40 23.57 9.32
N ASN A 150 -3.30 24.31 9.22
CA ASN A 150 -1.95 23.78 9.38
C ASN A 150 -1.65 23.31 10.81
N GLN A 151 -2.24 23.95 11.83
CA GLN A 151 -2.14 23.49 13.22
C GLN A 151 -2.93 22.20 13.45
N ASN A 152 -4.10 22.03 12.83
CA ASN A 152 -4.84 20.77 12.87
C ASN A 152 -4.03 19.61 12.25
N PHE A 153 -3.24 19.88 11.21
CA PHE A 153 -2.27 18.91 10.71
C PHE A 153 -1.21 18.59 11.79
N GLN A 154 -0.57 19.58 12.41
CA GLN A 154 0.43 19.34 13.46
C GLN A 154 -0.11 18.56 14.67
N PHE A 155 -1.34 18.81 15.12
CA PHE A 155 -1.98 18.07 16.21
C PHE A 155 -2.36 16.63 15.81
N ALA A 156 -2.64 16.38 14.53
CA ALA A 156 -2.79 15.03 13.99
C ALA A 156 -1.45 14.29 13.92
N TYR A 157 -0.34 15.00 13.69
CA TYR A 157 1.02 14.43 13.65
C TYR A 157 1.64 14.24 15.05
N SER A 158 1.18 14.94 16.10
CA SER A 158 1.79 14.86 17.43
C SER A 158 1.38 13.63 18.27
N LYS A 159 0.57 12.70 17.74
CA LYS A 159 0.19 11.46 18.44
C LYS A 159 0.71 10.16 17.83
N THR A 160 1.32 10.20 16.65
CA THR A 160 2.00 9.04 16.06
C THR A 160 3.26 9.55 15.39
N SER A 161 4.40 9.23 15.98
CA SER A 161 5.70 9.52 15.38
C SER A 161 5.76 8.90 13.98
N PHE A 162 6.54 9.48 13.06
CA PHE A 162 6.85 8.85 11.78
C PHE A 162 7.30 7.39 11.98
N THR A 163 8.01 7.12 13.08
CA THR A 163 8.42 5.77 13.48
C THR A 163 7.23 4.84 13.69
N ASP A 164 6.16 5.29 14.34
CA ASP A 164 4.99 4.45 14.63
C ASP A 164 4.21 4.13 13.34
N VAL A 165 4.11 5.12 12.44
CA VAL A 165 3.46 4.93 11.13
C VAL A 165 4.33 4.04 10.23
N ALA A 166 5.64 4.23 10.23
CA ALA A 166 6.60 3.40 9.50
C ALA A 166 6.61 1.96 10.04
N ASP A 167 6.48 1.75 11.34
CA ASP A 167 6.38 0.43 11.98
C ASP A 167 5.07 -0.27 11.61
N VAL A 168 3.94 0.45 11.63
CA VAL A 168 2.65 -0.10 11.18
C VAL A 168 2.69 -0.44 9.69
N PHE A 169 3.30 0.42 8.87
CA PHE A 169 3.47 0.17 7.44
C PHE A 169 4.37 -1.05 7.20
N SER A 170 5.49 -1.16 7.90
CA SER A 170 6.43 -2.29 7.79
C SER A 170 5.76 -3.61 8.21
N LYS A 171 5.03 -3.62 9.33
CA LYS A 171 4.24 -4.79 9.77
C LYS A 171 3.16 -5.18 8.76
N LYS A 172 2.48 -4.20 8.15
CA LYS A 172 1.49 -4.47 7.09
C LYS A 172 2.14 -5.01 5.82
N LEU A 173 3.29 -4.47 5.41
CA LEU A 173 4.04 -4.92 4.25
C LEU A 173 4.55 -6.36 4.43
N GLU A 174 5.07 -6.70 5.61
CA GLU A 174 5.46 -8.06 5.97
C GLU A 174 4.27 -9.02 5.96
N SER A 175 3.16 -8.64 6.58
CA SER A 175 1.93 -9.44 6.57
C SER A 175 1.41 -9.66 5.15
N TRP A 176 1.45 -8.64 4.29
CA TRP A 176 1.07 -8.75 2.88
C TRP A 176 1.99 -9.70 2.12
N LYS A 177 3.31 -9.54 2.24
CA LYS A 177 4.28 -10.46 1.60
C LYS A 177 4.08 -11.91 2.04
N GLN A 178 3.85 -12.16 3.33
CA GLN A 178 3.58 -13.50 3.86
C GLN A 178 2.27 -14.08 3.32
N LYS A 179 1.20 -13.28 3.25
CA LYS A 179 -0.09 -13.71 2.68
C LYS A 179 0.05 -14.05 1.19
N THR A 180 0.74 -13.21 0.42
CA THR A 180 0.97 -13.45 -1.02
C THR A 180 1.80 -14.71 -1.25
N LEU A 181 2.87 -14.92 -0.46
CA LEU A 181 3.68 -16.13 -0.56
C LEU A 181 2.86 -17.38 -0.19
N LYS A 182 2.07 -17.31 0.89
CA LYS A 182 1.19 -18.42 1.30
C LYS A 182 0.17 -18.77 0.22
N SER A 183 -0.50 -17.77 -0.37
CA SER A 183 -1.45 -18.00 -1.47
C SER A 183 -0.79 -18.60 -2.72
N LYS A 184 0.47 -18.23 -2.98
CA LYS A 184 1.23 -18.78 -4.11
C LYS A 184 1.65 -20.23 -3.87
N THR A 185 2.08 -20.57 -2.65
CA THR A 185 2.36 -21.96 -2.25
C THR A 185 1.13 -22.84 -2.34
N GLU A 186 -0.02 -22.36 -1.84
CA GLU A 186 -1.30 -23.07 -1.94
C GLU A 186 -1.71 -23.32 -3.40
N LEU A 187 -1.54 -22.34 -4.28
CA LEU A 187 -1.79 -22.49 -5.72
C LEU A 187 -0.90 -23.58 -6.35
N PHE A 188 0.39 -23.59 -6.01
CA PHE A 188 1.35 -24.57 -6.52
C PHE A 188 1.05 -25.99 -6.06
N GLU A 189 0.61 -26.17 -4.81
CA GLU A 189 0.16 -27.47 -4.32
C GLU A 189 -1.08 -27.95 -5.06
N ILE A 190 -2.08 -27.09 -5.27
CA ILE A 190 -3.30 -27.43 -6.02
C ILE A 190 -2.95 -27.84 -7.45
N ASN A 191 -2.14 -27.03 -8.14
CA ASN A 191 -1.79 -27.28 -9.53
C ASN A 191 -0.93 -28.54 -9.71
N ARG A 192 0.01 -28.81 -8.79
CA ARG A 192 0.82 -30.04 -8.81
C ARG A 192 -0.04 -31.29 -8.63
N ASN A 193 -1.05 -31.22 -7.76
CA ASN A 193 -1.98 -32.34 -7.56
C ASN A 193 -2.89 -32.56 -8.77
N LYS A 194 -3.37 -31.48 -9.41
CA LYS A 194 -4.12 -31.61 -10.67
C LYS A 194 -3.31 -32.28 -11.77
N ILE A 195 -2.04 -31.91 -11.94
CA ILE A 195 -1.15 -32.56 -12.91
C ILE A 195 -1.00 -34.05 -12.59
N PHE A 196 -0.82 -34.40 -11.32
CA PHE A 196 -0.77 -35.79 -10.89
C PHE A 196 -2.07 -36.55 -11.20
N GLU A 197 -3.23 -35.95 -10.96
CA GLU A 197 -4.54 -36.55 -11.28
C GLU A 197 -4.71 -36.79 -12.78
N ILE A 198 -4.32 -35.82 -13.62
CA ILE A 198 -4.31 -35.94 -15.08
C ILE A 198 -3.41 -37.10 -15.52
N CYS A 199 -2.18 -37.15 -15.03
CA CYS A 199 -1.27 -38.26 -15.33
C CYS A 199 -1.84 -39.61 -14.90
N ASN A 200 -2.44 -39.68 -13.70
CA ASN A 200 -3.04 -40.90 -13.19
C ASN A 200 -4.21 -41.37 -14.08
N PHE A 201 -5.06 -40.46 -14.51
CA PHE A 201 -6.18 -40.76 -15.39
C PHE A 201 -5.68 -41.36 -16.72
N PHE A 202 -4.79 -40.65 -17.43
CA PHE A 202 -4.29 -41.10 -18.74
C PHE A 202 -3.44 -42.37 -18.66
N LEU A 203 -2.61 -42.54 -17.63
CA LEU A 203 -1.84 -43.78 -17.47
C LEU A 203 -2.74 -44.98 -17.23
N ASN A 204 -3.84 -44.81 -16.48
CA ASN A 204 -4.82 -45.88 -16.30
C ASN A 204 -5.60 -46.17 -17.59
N GLU A 205 -5.94 -45.16 -18.39
CA GLU A 205 -6.53 -45.35 -19.73
C GLU A 205 -5.59 -46.17 -20.62
N LEU A 206 -4.31 -45.79 -20.70
CA LEU A 206 -3.30 -46.53 -21.46
C LEU A 206 -3.11 -47.96 -20.97
N LYS A 207 -3.11 -48.17 -19.65
CA LYS A 207 -3.07 -49.50 -19.05
C LYS A 207 -4.23 -50.38 -19.53
N GLN A 208 -5.46 -49.87 -19.50
CA GLN A 208 -6.63 -50.65 -19.94
C GLN A 208 -6.54 -51.00 -21.42
N ASN A 209 -6.20 -50.03 -22.27
CA ASN A 209 -6.00 -50.26 -23.69
C ASN A 209 -4.93 -51.32 -23.98
N LEU A 210 -3.87 -51.39 -23.16
CA LEU A 210 -2.83 -52.41 -23.30
C LEU A 210 -3.28 -53.79 -22.82
N ILE A 211 -4.00 -53.87 -21.69
CA ILE A 211 -4.54 -55.14 -21.18
C ILE A 211 -5.46 -55.78 -22.23
N GLU A 212 -6.33 -54.98 -22.87
CA GLU A 212 -7.22 -55.46 -23.94
C GLU A 212 -6.44 -56.01 -25.15
N LYS A 213 -5.37 -55.32 -25.56
CA LYS A 213 -4.53 -55.75 -26.69
C LYS A 213 -3.69 -57.00 -26.38
N LEU A 214 -3.21 -57.14 -25.15
CA LEU A 214 -2.30 -58.23 -24.76
C LEU A 214 -3.02 -59.54 -24.42
N LYS A 215 -4.36 -59.54 -24.30
CA LYS A 215 -5.20 -60.74 -24.14
C LYS A 215 -4.71 -61.74 -23.08
N GLY A 216 -4.14 -61.24 -21.97
CA GLY A 216 -3.66 -62.06 -20.85
C GLY A 216 -2.23 -62.60 -20.97
N ASN A 217 -1.48 -62.24 -22.03
CA ASN A 217 -0.08 -62.66 -22.20
C ASN A 217 0.91 -61.93 -21.27
N ALA A 218 0.47 -60.89 -20.56
CA ALA A 218 1.28 -60.13 -19.64
C ALA A 218 0.43 -59.58 -18.49
N GLU A 219 1.01 -59.48 -17.30
CA GLU A 219 0.40 -58.77 -16.16
C GLU A 219 0.85 -57.30 -16.19
N ILE A 220 -0.11 -56.37 -16.14
CA ILE A 220 0.16 -54.93 -16.10
C ILE A 220 -0.51 -54.31 -14.87
N PHE A 221 0.26 -53.56 -14.10
CA PHE A 221 -0.27 -52.75 -13.00
C PHE A 221 0.53 -51.45 -12.82
N ILE A 222 -0.11 -50.47 -12.18
CA ILE A 222 0.49 -49.18 -11.88
C ILE A 222 0.47 -48.99 -10.37
N GLU A 223 1.62 -48.73 -9.78
CA GLU A 223 1.72 -48.18 -8.43
C GLU A 223 1.97 -46.68 -8.50
N THR A 224 1.40 -45.93 -7.57
CA THR A 224 1.47 -44.47 -7.62
C THR A 224 1.74 -43.88 -6.25
N CYS A 225 2.42 -42.74 -6.22
CA CYS A 225 2.56 -41.92 -5.02
C CYS A 225 2.28 -40.46 -5.37
N SER A 226 1.24 -39.90 -4.75
CA SER A 226 0.90 -38.48 -4.89
C SER A 226 2.00 -37.59 -4.28
N PRO A 227 2.24 -36.39 -4.85
CA PRO A 227 3.14 -35.40 -4.27
C PRO A 227 2.87 -35.06 -2.79
N ASN A 228 1.62 -35.20 -2.33
CA ASN A 228 1.20 -34.94 -0.96
C ASN A 228 1.54 -36.09 0.02
N ASN A 229 1.88 -37.29 -0.48
CA ASN A 229 2.18 -38.44 0.37
C ASN A 229 3.64 -38.38 0.87
N VAL A 230 3.81 -37.88 2.10
CA VAL A 230 5.13 -37.61 2.69
C VAL A 230 5.97 -38.87 2.90
N GLU A 231 5.36 -40.03 3.12
CA GLU A 231 6.06 -41.27 3.46
C GLU A 231 6.83 -41.87 2.28
N LYS A 232 6.22 -41.86 1.09
CA LYS A 232 6.74 -42.60 -0.08
C LYS A 232 7.19 -41.70 -1.24
N ARG A 233 6.97 -40.39 -1.16
CA ARG A 233 7.40 -39.43 -2.20
C ARG A 233 8.92 -39.41 -2.42
N THR A 234 9.71 -39.84 -1.44
CA THR A 234 11.18 -39.86 -1.54
C THR A 234 11.72 -41.05 -2.32
N ASN A 235 10.88 -42.02 -2.70
CA ASN A 235 11.27 -43.09 -3.60
C ASN A 235 11.76 -42.52 -4.94
N TYR A 236 12.67 -43.24 -5.59
CA TYR A 236 13.27 -42.86 -6.87
C TYR A 236 14.11 -41.56 -6.87
N THR A 237 14.41 -40.97 -5.71
CA THR A 237 15.21 -39.72 -5.62
C THR A 237 16.58 -39.82 -6.30
N ILE A 238 17.22 -41.00 -6.27
CA ILE A 238 18.53 -41.22 -6.92
C ILE A 238 18.36 -41.21 -8.44
N GLN A 239 17.40 -41.98 -8.95
CA GLN A 239 17.10 -42.06 -10.37
C GLN A 239 16.71 -40.69 -10.95
N ILE A 240 15.85 -39.94 -10.24
CA ILE A 240 15.46 -38.58 -10.64
C ILE A 240 16.68 -37.64 -10.68
N SER A 241 17.59 -37.74 -9.70
CA SER A 241 18.81 -36.93 -9.66
C SER A 241 19.75 -37.24 -10.84
N GLU A 242 19.90 -38.50 -11.22
CA GLU A 242 20.69 -38.90 -12.38
C GLU A 242 20.03 -38.49 -13.69
N TYR A 243 18.71 -38.65 -13.79
CA TYR A 243 17.92 -38.19 -14.92
C TYR A 243 18.03 -36.67 -15.10
N ALA A 244 17.97 -35.89 -14.00
CA ALA A 244 18.15 -34.45 -14.02
C ALA A 244 19.56 -34.02 -14.45
N LYS A 245 20.59 -34.73 -14.00
CA LYS A 245 21.97 -34.51 -14.46
C LYS A 245 22.12 -34.78 -15.96
N THR A 246 21.53 -35.87 -16.44
CA THR A 246 21.60 -36.27 -17.86
C THR A 246 20.94 -35.22 -18.77
N HIS A 247 19.86 -34.60 -18.29
CA HIS A 247 19.11 -33.57 -19.02
C HIS A 247 19.47 -32.14 -18.59
N ASN A 248 20.57 -31.95 -17.86
CA ASN A 248 21.15 -30.66 -17.49
C ASN A 248 20.21 -29.67 -16.76
N TYR A 249 19.49 -30.12 -15.72
CA TYR A 249 18.72 -29.23 -14.85
C TYR A 249 18.90 -29.54 -13.35
N PHE A 250 18.62 -28.56 -12.50
CA PHE A 250 18.67 -28.72 -11.05
C PHE A 250 17.39 -29.40 -10.54
N PHE A 251 17.56 -30.43 -9.72
CA PHE A 251 16.46 -31.11 -9.02
C PHE A 251 16.57 -30.85 -7.52
N ASN A 252 15.62 -30.08 -6.99
CA ASN A 252 15.54 -29.84 -5.55
C ASN A 252 14.92 -31.03 -4.80
N ARG A 253 15.75 -31.73 -4.03
CA ARG A 253 15.35 -32.94 -3.28
C ARG A 253 14.41 -32.67 -2.10
N THR A 254 14.27 -31.42 -1.65
CA THR A 254 13.35 -31.07 -0.55
C THR A 254 11.92 -30.83 -1.03
N MET A 255 11.73 -30.60 -2.33
CA MET A 255 10.43 -30.27 -2.89
C MET A 255 9.49 -31.47 -3.04
N PRO A 256 8.15 -31.26 -2.97
CA PRO A 256 7.17 -32.30 -3.21
C PRO A 256 7.32 -32.90 -4.61
N ARG A 257 7.18 -34.22 -4.68
CA ARG A 257 7.32 -34.99 -5.92
C ARG A 257 6.39 -36.19 -5.91
N GLY A 258 5.83 -36.51 -7.07
CA GLY A 258 4.99 -37.67 -7.28
C GLY A 258 5.66 -38.64 -8.24
N TRP A 259 5.22 -39.88 -8.24
CA TRP A 259 5.70 -40.88 -9.19
C TRP A 259 4.64 -41.94 -9.50
N PHE A 260 4.78 -42.53 -10.68
CA PHE A 260 4.03 -43.66 -11.19
C PHE A 260 5.03 -44.74 -11.57
N ARG A 261 4.78 -45.96 -11.13
CA ARG A 261 5.55 -47.16 -11.48
C ARG A 261 4.65 -48.06 -12.29
N PHE A 262 4.80 -47.97 -13.61
CA PHE A 262 4.08 -48.76 -14.59
C PHE A 262 4.85 -50.07 -14.82
N VAL A 263 4.31 -51.18 -14.32
CA VAL A 263 4.97 -52.49 -14.35
C VAL A 263 4.35 -53.36 -15.43
N ILE A 264 5.20 -53.95 -16.28
CA ILE A 264 4.82 -54.92 -17.30
C ILE A 264 5.59 -56.22 -17.00
N LYS A 265 4.87 -57.27 -16.61
CA LYS A 265 5.45 -58.60 -16.39
C LYS A 265 5.07 -59.51 -17.55
N LEU A 266 6.07 -59.99 -18.28
CA LEU A 266 5.88 -60.97 -19.35
C LEU A 266 6.00 -62.41 -18.85
N SER A 267 6.86 -62.62 -17.84
CA SER A 267 7.06 -63.91 -17.17
C SER A 267 7.62 -63.68 -15.77
N LYS A 268 7.84 -64.76 -14.99
CA LYS A 268 8.55 -64.68 -13.69
C LYS A 268 9.97 -64.12 -13.81
N GLU A 269 10.54 -64.15 -15.02
CA GLU A 269 11.93 -63.79 -15.28
C GLU A 269 12.10 -62.52 -16.11
N ARG A 270 11.01 -61.95 -16.65
CA ARG A 270 11.05 -60.73 -17.45
C ARG A 270 10.04 -59.73 -16.93
N GLN A 271 10.53 -58.78 -16.14
CA GLN A 271 9.74 -57.69 -15.57
C GLN A 271 10.36 -56.33 -15.92
N TYR A 272 9.57 -55.50 -16.58
CA TYR A 272 9.92 -54.13 -16.94
C TYR A 272 9.16 -53.14 -16.07
N GLN A 273 9.83 -52.05 -15.70
CA GLN A 273 9.26 -50.98 -14.89
C GLN A 273 9.54 -49.64 -15.57
N LEU A 274 8.50 -49.01 -16.10
CA LEU A 274 8.55 -47.62 -16.51
C LEU A 274 8.20 -46.75 -15.30
N ILE A 275 9.13 -45.91 -14.88
CA ILE A 275 8.90 -44.94 -13.83
C ILE A 275 8.65 -43.59 -14.49
N ILE A 276 7.51 -42.99 -14.18
CA ILE A 276 7.17 -41.61 -14.55
C ILE A 276 7.19 -40.79 -13.27
N SER A 277 7.96 -39.72 -13.26
CA SER A 277 8.20 -38.87 -12.10
C SER A 277 7.67 -37.47 -12.37
N ILE A 278 7.08 -36.85 -11.36
CA ILE A 278 6.66 -35.44 -11.34
C ILE A 278 7.46 -34.75 -10.26
N HIS A 279 8.44 -33.93 -10.62
CA HIS A 279 9.39 -33.34 -9.68
C HIS A 279 9.77 -31.90 -10.06
N HIS A 280 10.44 -31.20 -9.15
CA HIS A 280 10.92 -29.83 -9.37
C HIS A 280 11.94 -29.76 -10.51
N PHE A 281 11.85 -28.71 -11.33
CA PHE A 281 12.76 -28.45 -12.45
C PHE A 281 13.31 -27.02 -12.38
N GLY A 282 14.64 -26.87 -12.22
CA GLY A 282 15.30 -25.56 -12.30
C GLY A 282 15.65 -24.97 -10.94
N TYR A 283 15.75 -23.64 -10.86
CA TYR A 283 16.05 -22.92 -9.60
C TYR A 283 14.82 -22.23 -8.99
N ASP A 284 13.71 -22.21 -9.72
CA ASP A 284 12.43 -21.66 -9.28
C ASP A 284 11.48 -22.75 -8.76
N ASP A 285 10.57 -22.36 -7.88
CA ASP A 285 9.62 -23.29 -7.26
C ASP A 285 8.36 -23.51 -8.11
N SER A 286 8.20 -22.74 -9.19
CA SER A 286 7.01 -22.74 -10.02
C SER A 286 7.08 -23.75 -11.15
N THR A 287 8.25 -24.29 -11.49
CA THR A 287 8.42 -25.20 -12.61
C THR A 287 8.60 -26.64 -12.15
N ILE A 288 7.93 -27.55 -12.84
CA ILE A 288 8.04 -28.98 -12.62
C ILE A 288 8.39 -29.70 -13.93
N ALA A 289 9.00 -30.85 -13.81
CA ALA A 289 9.25 -31.78 -14.90
C ALA A 289 8.41 -33.04 -14.71
N ILE A 290 7.84 -33.53 -15.80
CA ILE A 290 7.36 -34.90 -15.95
C ILE A 290 8.45 -35.66 -16.67
N GLY A 291 9.20 -36.48 -15.94
CA GLY A 291 10.32 -37.27 -16.48
C GLY A 291 10.00 -38.76 -16.50
N ALA A 292 10.62 -39.50 -17.41
CA ALA A 292 10.41 -40.93 -17.56
C ALA A 292 11.74 -41.70 -17.69
N PHE A 293 11.83 -42.87 -17.03
CA PHE A 293 12.98 -43.78 -17.13
C PHE A 293 12.54 -45.23 -17.00
N LEU A 294 13.24 -46.12 -17.71
CA LEU A 294 12.90 -47.54 -17.83
C LEU A 294 13.94 -48.40 -17.12
N ASP A 295 13.47 -49.18 -16.16
CA ASP A 295 14.25 -50.15 -15.39
C ASP A 295 13.83 -51.58 -15.80
N PHE A 296 14.80 -52.47 -16.03
CA PHE A 296 14.62 -53.91 -16.21
C PHE A 296 15.01 -54.64 -14.92
N ILE A 297 14.17 -55.56 -14.46
CA ILE A 297 14.45 -56.39 -13.28
C ILE A 297 14.80 -57.80 -13.74
N GLU A 298 16.05 -58.20 -13.52
CA GLU A 298 16.52 -59.56 -13.78
C GLU A 298 16.33 -60.44 -12.53
N PRO A 299 15.73 -61.63 -12.66
CA PRO A 299 15.60 -62.60 -11.56
C PRO A 299 16.96 -63.17 -11.16
N MET A 300 17.07 -63.59 -9.90
CA MET A 300 18.30 -64.16 -9.36
C MET A 300 18.57 -65.56 -9.93
N ILE A 301 19.64 -65.75 -10.71
CA ILE A 301 20.13 -67.08 -11.10
C ILE A 301 21.02 -67.62 -9.96
N LEU A 302 20.63 -68.75 -9.37
CA LEU A 302 21.47 -69.49 -8.43
C LEU A 302 22.40 -70.42 -9.22
N GLU A 303 23.66 -70.03 -9.42
CA GLU A 303 24.69 -70.97 -9.87
C GLU A 303 25.14 -71.84 -8.69
N VAL A 304 24.96 -73.16 -8.83
CA VAL A 304 25.44 -74.15 -7.85
C VAL A 304 26.84 -74.58 -8.28
N GLU A 305 27.88 -73.93 -7.76
CA GLU A 305 29.24 -74.47 -7.79
C GLU A 305 29.48 -75.40 -6.60
N ASN A 306 30.10 -76.54 -6.89
CA ASN A 306 30.30 -77.66 -5.98
C ASN A 306 30.89 -77.26 -4.61
N LYS A 307 30.20 -77.71 -3.55
CA LYS A 307 30.65 -77.79 -2.15
C LYS A 307 31.01 -76.45 -1.47
N ARG A 308 30.04 -75.53 -1.39
CA ARG A 308 29.77 -74.69 -0.21
C ARG A 308 28.50 -73.87 -0.46
N ILE A 309 27.42 -74.18 0.25
CA ILE A 309 26.21 -73.35 0.26
C ILE A 309 26.55 -72.06 1.02
N SER A 310 27.00 -71.04 0.30
CA SER A 310 27.09 -69.68 0.82
C SER A 310 25.86 -68.90 0.33
N VAL A 311 24.87 -68.73 1.21
CA VAL A 311 23.69 -67.90 0.92
C VAL A 311 24.10 -66.43 1.07
N LYS A 312 24.65 -65.83 0.01
CA LYS A 312 24.66 -64.37 -0.11
C LYS A 312 23.34 -63.94 -0.74
N ARG A 313 22.41 -63.41 0.08
CA ARG A 313 21.24 -62.65 -0.40
C ARG A 313 21.74 -61.42 -1.17
N LYS A 314 21.90 -61.53 -2.49
CA LYS A 314 21.96 -60.36 -3.38
C LYS A 314 20.52 -60.05 -3.84
N LYS A 315 20.10 -58.79 -3.66
CA LYS A 315 18.82 -58.25 -4.15
C LYS A 315 18.77 -58.35 -5.69
N ASN A 316 17.58 -58.39 -6.29
CA ASN A 316 17.37 -58.36 -7.75
C ASN A 316 18.27 -57.30 -8.42
N ILE A 317 18.84 -57.62 -9.58
CA ILE A 317 19.66 -56.69 -10.36
C ILE A 317 18.71 -55.83 -11.19
N ILE A 318 18.74 -54.52 -10.97
CA ILE A 318 18.02 -53.54 -11.78
C ILE A 318 18.99 -53.07 -12.86
N ALA A 319 18.80 -53.50 -14.10
CA ALA A 319 19.54 -53.01 -15.25
C ALA A 319 18.77 -51.83 -15.86
N LYS A 320 19.47 -50.74 -16.17
CA LYS A 320 18.86 -49.58 -16.84
C LYS A 320 18.85 -49.81 -18.34
N LEU A 321 17.71 -49.57 -18.96
CA LEU A 321 17.62 -49.58 -20.42
C LEU A 321 17.82 -48.16 -20.95
N PRO A 322 18.55 -47.97 -22.06
CA PRO A 322 18.70 -46.65 -22.68
C PRO A 322 17.32 -46.12 -23.08
N PHE A 323 16.89 -45.08 -22.38
CA PHE A 323 15.53 -44.53 -22.47
C PHE A 323 15.61 -43.01 -22.30
N GLU A 324 16.11 -42.33 -23.33
CA GLU A 324 16.36 -40.89 -23.31
C GLU A 324 15.14 -40.10 -23.81
N ILE A 325 14.11 -40.00 -22.96
CA ILE A 325 12.99 -39.09 -23.18
C ILE A 325 13.25 -37.81 -22.39
N ALA A 326 13.34 -36.67 -23.09
CA ALA A 326 13.45 -35.37 -22.45
C ALA A 326 12.22 -35.07 -21.58
N PRO A 327 12.38 -34.41 -20.43
CA PRO A 327 11.25 -34.14 -19.55
C PRO A 327 10.27 -33.14 -20.17
N LEU A 328 8.97 -33.38 -19.98
CA LEU A 328 7.96 -32.34 -20.22
C LEU A 328 8.04 -31.32 -19.07
N THR A 329 8.33 -30.07 -19.40
CA THR A 329 8.42 -28.98 -18.41
C THR A 329 7.09 -28.23 -18.33
N VAL A 330 6.61 -28.01 -17.10
CA VAL A 330 5.30 -27.44 -16.84
C VAL A 330 5.40 -26.36 -15.77
N SER A 331 4.83 -25.19 -16.04
CA SER A 331 4.71 -24.12 -15.06
C SER A 331 3.43 -24.26 -14.23
N LEU A 332 3.59 -24.21 -12.91
CA LEU A 332 2.51 -24.20 -11.92
C LEU A 332 1.83 -22.84 -11.78
N ASP A 333 2.34 -21.78 -12.41
CA ASP A 333 1.73 -20.44 -12.41
C ASP A 333 0.58 -20.33 -13.44
N VAL A 334 0.37 -21.34 -14.29
CA VAL A 334 -0.58 -21.32 -15.43
C VAL A 334 -1.85 -22.13 -15.11
N LYS A 335 -2.92 -21.94 -15.88
CA LYS A 335 -4.12 -22.79 -15.82
C LYS A 335 -3.79 -24.20 -16.35
N ILE A 336 -3.88 -25.20 -15.48
CA ILE A 336 -3.50 -26.58 -15.80
C ILE A 336 -4.35 -27.23 -16.90
N ASN A 337 -5.60 -26.78 -17.09
CA ASN A 337 -6.48 -27.34 -18.13
C ASN A 337 -5.91 -27.18 -19.55
N ASP A 338 -5.09 -26.15 -19.78
CA ASP A 338 -4.52 -25.88 -21.11
C ASP A 338 -3.38 -26.87 -21.45
N LEU A 339 -2.82 -27.54 -20.43
CA LEU A 339 -1.66 -28.45 -20.52
C LEU A 339 -2.08 -29.92 -20.67
N GLU A 340 -3.38 -30.23 -20.60
CA GLU A 340 -3.88 -31.60 -20.57
C GLU A 340 -3.48 -32.41 -21.82
N ASN A 341 -3.56 -31.78 -23.01
CA ASN A 341 -3.19 -32.41 -24.27
C ASN A 341 -1.68 -32.69 -24.37
N GLU A 342 -0.85 -31.77 -23.88
CA GLU A 342 0.61 -31.93 -23.90
C GLU A 342 1.05 -33.07 -22.96
N ILE A 343 0.48 -33.12 -21.75
CA ILE A 343 0.70 -34.20 -20.80
C ILE A 343 0.26 -35.54 -21.41
N LYS A 344 -0.92 -35.58 -22.04
CA LYS A 344 -1.43 -36.78 -22.69
C LYS A 344 -0.48 -37.27 -23.79
N SER A 345 -0.05 -36.39 -24.69
CA SER A 345 0.89 -36.73 -25.77
C SER A 345 2.18 -37.29 -25.21
N PHE A 346 2.78 -36.61 -24.23
CA PHE A 346 4.02 -37.04 -23.59
C PHE A 346 3.91 -38.44 -22.97
N LEU A 347 2.83 -38.72 -22.25
CA LEU A 347 2.61 -40.04 -21.62
C LEU A 347 2.38 -41.13 -22.67
N GLN A 348 1.64 -40.82 -23.74
CA GLN A 348 1.43 -41.73 -24.87
C GLN A 348 2.74 -42.08 -25.57
N ASP A 349 3.56 -41.08 -25.87
CA ASP A 349 4.87 -41.26 -26.52
C ASP A 349 5.80 -42.09 -25.61
N THR A 350 5.82 -41.78 -24.31
CA THR A 350 6.62 -42.49 -23.31
C THR A 350 6.23 -43.97 -23.24
N VAL A 351 4.95 -44.29 -23.11
CA VAL A 351 4.48 -45.67 -23.04
C VAL A 351 4.72 -46.39 -24.37
N THR A 352 4.54 -45.72 -25.50
CA THR A 352 4.77 -46.29 -26.84
C THR A 352 6.24 -46.67 -27.04
N LEU A 353 7.16 -45.76 -26.72
CA LEU A 353 8.61 -46.01 -26.77
C LEU A 353 9.01 -47.14 -25.82
N THR A 354 8.42 -47.19 -24.63
CA THR A 354 8.67 -48.27 -23.67
C THR A 354 8.30 -49.62 -24.27
N LEU A 355 7.13 -49.73 -24.88
CA LEU A 355 6.66 -50.97 -25.50
C LEU A 355 7.52 -51.37 -26.71
N ALA A 356 7.96 -50.39 -27.51
CA ALA A 356 8.87 -50.65 -28.63
C ALA A 356 10.23 -51.19 -28.15
N GLN A 357 10.79 -50.61 -27.09
CA GLN A 357 12.04 -51.08 -26.48
C GLN A 357 11.88 -52.51 -25.94
N ILE A 358 10.81 -52.76 -25.18
CA ILE A 358 10.50 -54.11 -24.66
C ILE A 358 10.33 -55.11 -25.80
N ALA A 359 9.63 -54.74 -26.89
CA ALA A 359 9.44 -55.61 -28.04
C ALA A 359 10.76 -55.95 -28.73
N SER A 360 11.71 -55.01 -28.81
CA SER A 360 13.04 -55.24 -29.38
C SER A 360 13.90 -56.20 -28.53
N GLU A 361 13.67 -56.28 -27.22
CA GLU A 361 14.42 -57.16 -26.30
C GLU A 361 13.81 -58.55 -26.14
N ILE A 362 12.55 -58.73 -26.54
CA ILE A 362 11.90 -60.05 -26.47
C ILE A 362 12.37 -60.98 -27.59
N ASN A 363 12.74 -60.41 -28.75
CA ASN A 363 13.34 -61.12 -29.89
C ASN A 363 14.77 -61.56 -29.57
#